data_AF-A0A2I2GH96-F1
#
_entry.id   AF-A0A2I2GH96-F1
#
_cell.length_a   1.000
_cell.length_b   1.000
_cell.length_c   1.000
_cell.angle_alpha   90.00
_cell.angle_beta   90.00
_cell.angle_gamma   90.00
#
_symmetry.space_group_name_H-M   'P 1'
#
loop_
_entity.id
_entity.type
_entity.pdbx_description
1 polymer ?
#
loop_
_entity_poly.entity_id
_entity_poly.type
_entity_poly.pdbx_seq_one_letter_code
_entity_poly.pdbx_strand_id
1 'polypeptide(L)'
;MGKRKNPEPDSPLDSLPDSLPDSPPNPPSDSPPDPTPDPTDHAESSSAPAKRPKTEPKKLKDIPTTKANWQTEATSLGVESTSINKMGALCSGSTVTADQFLAFRVIWPPTKKATELDIPNKERARQILGELEPYFDNYTRHIDTLRSSSPPIQLGPFQLVLSSQQMVENKVPAESTPPYGLRVRWNTKNMRHDTPLSHFSDITAAANSENPHKDFAPTKDEQIVNESLVMLLSALALNTPGIPCLWNSTRIGFRVDFETASMEARTDGYLGLRGGSNEEETFAILEAKSRVRTRKADEHSIYFQESAELVCWIKHDQKESRKYGLPALKTGYHSRLLIAQDRHEIYVVIATYDDTYIQYLNGEEVPSSCFMTMQEYGPFNTMFGNNMRRFAEFAIGFSLAIEADPLPQEPIRTSGRLESDHESE
;
A
#
# COMPACT_ATOMS: atom_id res chain seq x y z
N MET A 1 -16.24 63.27 -21.17
CA MET A 1 -17.34 64.25 -21.02
C MET A 1 -18.58 63.70 -21.70
N GLY A 2 -19.56 63.24 -20.92
CA GLY A 2 -20.82 62.69 -21.41
C GLY A 2 -21.78 62.50 -20.24
N LYS A 3 -22.75 63.41 -20.11
CA LYS A 3 -23.84 63.36 -19.13
C LYS A 3 -24.92 62.40 -19.62
N ARG A 4 -25.44 61.54 -18.74
CA ARG A 4 -26.82 60.98 -18.71
C ARG A 4 -26.98 60.33 -17.32
N LYS A 5 -27.59 61.02 -16.34
CA LYS A 5 -29.02 61.05 -15.98
C LYS A 5 -29.56 59.65 -15.59
N ASN A 6 -29.62 59.41 -14.28
CA ASN A 6 -30.50 58.45 -13.62
C ASN A 6 -31.97 58.82 -13.82
N PRO A 7 -32.85 57.82 -13.75
CA PRO A 7 -34.13 57.98 -13.10
C PRO A 7 -34.42 56.86 -12.08
N GLU A 8 -34.69 57.24 -10.84
CA GLU A 8 -35.73 56.60 -10.01
C GLU A 8 -36.99 57.47 -10.13
N PRO A 9 -38.20 56.91 -9.94
CA PRO A 9 -38.79 56.97 -8.59
C PRO A 9 -39.71 55.78 -8.19
N ASP A 10 -39.80 55.54 -6.87
CA ASP A 10 -40.98 55.32 -6.00
C ASP A 10 -42.21 54.56 -6.55
N SER A 11 -42.90 53.61 -5.90
CA SER A 11 -43.14 53.15 -4.51
C SER A 11 -44.23 52.02 -4.62
N PRO A 12 -45.01 51.60 -3.58
CA PRO A 12 -44.73 50.88 -2.33
C PRO A 12 -45.61 49.59 -2.15
N LEU A 13 -45.59 48.98 -0.95
CA LEU A 13 -46.49 47.93 -0.40
C LEU A 13 -46.15 46.48 -0.85
N ASP A 14 -46.13 45.42 -0.04
CA ASP A 14 -46.85 45.14 1.20
C ASP A 14 -46.19 43.97 1.99
N SER A 15 -46.31 44.04 3.32
CA SER A 15 -46.37 42.98 4.33
C SER A 15 -45.83 41.55 4.04
N LEU A 16 -44.80 41.17 4.80
CA LEU A 16 -44.39 39.79 5.08
C LEU A 16 -45.40 39.08 6.00
N PRO A 17 -45.84 37.84 5.70
CA PRO A 17 -46.41 36.96 6.69
C PRO A 17 -45.34 36.04 7.30
N ASP A 18 -45.16 36.16 8.62
CA ASP A 18 -44.58 35.15 9.49
C ASP A 18 -45.47 33.90 9.48
N SER A 19 -45.03 32.79 8.86
CA SER A 19 -45.51 31.44 9.18
C SER A 19 -44.51 30.39 8.70
N LEU A 20 -43.72 29.83 9.62
CA LEU A 20 -43.00 28.57 9.41
C LEU A 20 -44.03 27.41 9.44
N PRO A 21 -44.01 26.46 8.49
CA PRO A 21 -44.80 25.24 8.63
C PRO A 21 -44.13 24.25 9.59
N ASP A 22 -44.94 23.73 10.51
CA ASP A 22 -44.63 22.73 11.52
C ASP A 22 -44.01 21.44 10.95
N SER A 23 -43.05 20.91 11.72
CA SER A 23 -42.43 19.59 11.52
C SER A 23 -43.46 18.45 11.50
N PRO A 24 -43.26 17.40 10.68
CA PRO A 24 -44.15 16.25 10.66
C PRO A 24 -44.07 15.42 11.96
N PRO A 25 -45.15 14.75 12.37
CA PRO A 25 -45.22 13.99 13.62
C PRO A 25 -44.38 12.71 13.58
N ASN A 26 -43.77 12.39 14.73
CA ASN A 26 -43.04 11.14 14.96
C ASN A 26 -43.95 9.90 14.81
N PRO A 27 -43.43 8.78 14.26
CA PRO A 27 -44.16 7.52 14.21
C PRO A 27 -44.33 6.89 15.61
N PRO A 28 -45.36 6.05 15.80
CA PRO A 28 -45.69 5.48 17.11
C PRO A 28 -44.64 4.48 17.59
N SER A 29 -44.37 4.55 18.89
CA SER A 29 -43.52 3.65 19.67
C SER A 29 -44.27 2.35 19.95
N ASP A 30 -44.02 1.30 19.15
CA ASP A 30 -44.40 -0.07 19.48
C ASP A 30 -43.30 -0.70 20.35
N SER A 31 -43.54 -0.69 21.66
CA SER A 31 -42.78 -1.53 22.60
C SER A 31 -43.35 -2.95 22.55
N PRO A 32 -42.51 -4.00 22.38
CA PRO A 32 -42.98 -5.38 22.49
C PRO A 32 -43.31 -5.72 23.95
N PRO A 33 -44.29 -6.60 24.20
CA PRO A 33 -44.68 -7.01 25.54
C PRO A 33 -43.63 -7.93 26.18
N ASP A 34 -43.47 -7.77 27.48
CA ASP A 34 -42.66 -8.56 28.40
C ASP A 34 -43.07 -10.05 28.36
N PRO A 35 -42.14 -11.02 28.19
CA PRO A 35 -42.49 -12.42 28.30
C PRO A 35 -42.49 -12.87 29.78
N THR A 36 -43.65 -13.32 30.24
CA THR A 36 -43.82 -14.08 31.49
C THR A 36 -43.00 -15.39 31.47
N PRO A 37 -42.51 -15.86 32.64
CA PRO A 37 -41.69 -17.06 32.72
C PRO A 37 -42.57 -18.32 32.78
N ASP A 38 -42.20 -19.37 32.06
CA ASP A 38 -42.65 -20.73 32.38
C ASP A 38 -41.47 -21.71 32.32
N PRO A 39 -41.36 -22.67 33.25
CA PRO A 39 -40.18 -23.48 33.49
C PRO A 39 -40.34 -24.87 32.90
N THR A 40 -39.36 -25.34 32.13
CA THR A 40 -39.14 -26.78 31.97
C THR A 40 -37.67 -27.07 31.72
N ASP A 41 -37.08 -27.72 32.72
CA ASP A 41 -35.86 -28.51 32.65
C ASP A 41 -35.87 -29.45 31.45
N HIS A 42 -34.84 -29.36 30.62
CA HIS A 42 -34.25 -30.55 30.01
C HIS A 42 -32.72 -30.43 30.05
N ALA A 43 -32.14 -31.34 30.83
CA ALA A 43 -30.70 -31.54 30.94
C ALA A 43 -30.12 -31.96 29.58
N GLU A 44 -29.21 -31.16 29.03
CA GLU A 44 -28.26 -31.61 28.03
C GLU A 44 -26.83 -31.46 28.54
N SER A 45 -26.15 -32.60 28.52
CA SER A 45 -24.78 -32.86 28.89
C SER A 45 -23.79 -31.87 28.25
N SER A 46 -23.19 -31.03 29.08
CA SER A 46 -22.00 -30.24 28.75
C SER A 46 -20.79 -31.16 28.54
N SER A 47 -20.52 -31.53 27.28
CA SER A 47 -19.19 -31.94 26.86
C SER A 47 -18.50 -30.75 26.19
N ALA A 48 -17.72 -30.01 26.96
CA ALA A 48 -16.83 -28.98 26.43
C ALA A 48 -15.86 -29.60 25.40
N PRO A 49 -15.66 -29.00 24.21
CA PRO A 49 -14.69 -29.51 23.27
C PRO A 49 -13.29 -29.36 23.86
N ALA A 50 -12.57 -30.49 23.93
CA ALA A 50 -11.18 -30.53 24.37
C ALA A 50 -10.36 -29.49 23.60
N LYS A 51 -9.71 -28.57 24.33
CA LYS A 51 -8.75 -27.62 23.77
C LYS A 51 -7.68 -28.42 23.02
N ARG A 52 -7.63 -28.29 21.69
CA ARG A 52 -6.51 -28.79 20.89
C ARG A 52 -5.21 -28.20 21.47
N PRO A 53 -4.14 -28.98 21.62
CA PRO A 53 -2.86 -28.46 22.04
C PRO A 53 -2.43 -27.38 21.05
N LYS A 54 -2.15 -26.17 21.56
CA LYS A 54 -1.56 -25.09 20.77
C LYS A 54 -0.11 -25.48 20.49
N THR A 55 0.12 -26.21 19.39
CA THR A 55 1.44 -26.29 18.79
C THR A 55 1.89 -24.87 18.47
N GLU A 56 3.09 -24.49 18.92
CA GLU A 56 3.64 -23.17 18.60
C GLU A 56 3.66 -22.99 17.07
N PRO A 57 3.28 -21.81 16.57
CA PRO A 57 3.31 -21.55 15.14
C PRO A 57 4.75 -21.69 14.64
N LYS A 58 4.93 -22.49 13.59
CA LYS A 58 6.20 -22.61 12.89
C LYS A 58 6.68 -21.22 12.46
N LYS A 59 7.93 -20.90 12.75
CA LYS A 59 8.55 -19.63 12.40
C LYS A 59 9.57 -19.84 11.31
N LEU A 60 9.59 -18.91 10.37
CA LEU A 60 10.61 -18.84 9.34
C LEU A 60 11.90 -18.27 9.95
N LYS A 61 13.06 -18.84 9.60
CA LYS A 61 14.32 -18.33 10.13
C LYS A 61 14.71 -17.03 9.42
N ASP A 62 14.72 -17.06 8.10
CA ASP A 62 15.10 -15.94 7.25
C ASP A 62 14.10 -15.81 6.10
N ILE A 63 13.80 -14.57 5.67
CA ILE A 63 13.04 -14.36 4.44
C ILE A 63 13.86 -14.93 3.26
N PRO A 64 13.30 -15.83 2.43
CA PRO A 64 14.01 -16.43 1.31
C PRO A 64 14.48 -15.39 0.31
N THR A 65 15.79 -15.21 0.19
CA THR A 65 16.41 -14.30 -0.79
C THR A 65 16.73 -15.01 -2.11
N THR A 66 16.80 -16.34 -2.09
CA THR A 66 17.07 -17.20 -3.25
C THR A 66 16.17 -18.44 -3.22
N LYS A 67 16.05 -19.13 -4.36
CA LYS A 67 15.34 -20.41 -4.46
C LYS A 67 15.94 -21.47 -3.53
N ALA A 68 17.26 -21.48 -3.36
CA ALA A 68 17.94 -22.40 -2.45
C ALA A 68 17.60 -22.12 -0.97
N ASN A 69 17.51 -20.85 -0.59
CA ASN A 69 17.05 -20.47 0.74
C ASN A 69 15.58 -20.85 0.95
N TRP A 70 14.73 -20.58 -0.04
CA TRP A 70 13.32 -20.99 0.00
C TRP A 70 13.19 -22.50 0.20
N GLN A 71 13.94 -23.30 -0.56
CA GLN A 71 13.93 -24.76 -0.44
C GLN A 71 14.36 -25.20 0.95
N THR A 72 15.40 -24.59 1.51
CA THR A 72 15.89 -24.92 2.86
C THR A 72 14.82 -24.66 3.91
N GLU A 73 14.15 -23.52 3.85
CA GLU A 73 13.05 -23.19 4.77
C GLU A 73 11.81 -24.06 4.54
N ALA A 74 11.48 -24.37 3.30
CA ALA A 74 10.35 -25.24 2.96
C ALA A 74 10.57 -26.67 3.42
N THR A 75 11.77 -27.21 3.27
CA THR A 75 12.14 -28.52 3.81
C THR A 75 12.12 -28.49 5.35
N SER A 76 12.65 -27.43 5.99
CA SER A 76 12.68 -27.34 7.46
C SER A 76 11.28 -27.29 8.09
N LEU A 77 10.32 -26.67 7.40
CA LEU A 77 8.92 -26.61 7.83
C LEU A 77 8.06 -27.76 7.28
N GLY A 78 8.62 -28.63 6.42
CA GLY A 78 7.92 -29.77 5.82
C GLY A 78 6.83 -29.39 4.82
N VAL A 79 7.01 -28.27 4.11
CA VAL A 79 6.03 -27.69 3.16
C VAL A 79 6.54 -27.56 1.73
N GLU A 80 7.68 -28.16 1.40
CA GLU A 80 8.31 -28.10 0.06
C GLU A 80 7.40 -28.57 -1.08
N SER A 81 6.52 -29.54 -0.82
CA SER A 81 5.55 -30.09 -1.77
C SER A 81 4.16 -29.46 -1.63
N THR A 82 3.97 -28.53 -0.69
CA THR A 82 2.69 -27.87 -0.44
C THR A 82 2.44 -26.81 -1.51
N SER A 83 1.34 -26.99 -2.26
CA SER A 83 0.80 -25.95 -3.13
C SER A 83 -0.21 -25.10 -2.36
N ILE A 84 -0.23 -23.79 -2.60
CA ILE A 84 -1.28 -22.89 -2.07
C ILE A 84 -2.69 -23.40 -2.40
N ASN A 85 -2.86 -24.06 -3.56
CA ASN A 85 -4.12 -24.65 -3.99
C ASN A 85 -4.59 -25.83 -3.14
N LYS A 86 -3.69 -26.50 -2.43
CA LYS A 86 -3.99 -27.70 -1.62
C LYS A 86 -4.13 -27.36 -0.13
N MET A 87 -3.99 -26.10 0.26
CA MET A 87 -4.06 -25.69 1.65
C MET A 87 -5.51 -25.64 2.13
N GLY A 88 -5.86 -26.50 3.09
CA GLY A 88 -7.24 -26.58 3.61
C GLY A 88 -7.73 -25.33 4.34
N ALA A 89 -6.85 -24.38 4.67
CA ALA A 89 -7.22 -23.08 5.21
C ALA A 89 -6.18 -22.00 4.84
N LEU A 90 -6.67 -20.84 4.41
CA LEU A 90 -5.88 -19.65 4.14
C LEU A 90 -6.29 -18.52 5.09
N CYS A 91 -5.30 -17.83 5.65
CA CYS A 91 -5.50 -16.68 6.52
C CYS A 91 -5.73 -15.43 5.66
N SER A 92 -6.17 -14.33 6.29
CA SER A 92 -6.17 -13.02 5.60
C SER A 92 -4.73 -12.59 5.31
N GLY A 93 -4.55 -11.67 4.35
CA GLY A 93 -3.21 -11.13 4.01
C GLY A 93 -2.41 -10.64 5.22
N SER A 94 -3.06 -9.97 6.18
CA SER A 94 -2.43 -9.46 7.41
C SER A 94 -2.05 -10.52 8.45
N THR A 95 -2.48 -11.78 8.27
CA THR A 95 -2.28 -12.86 9.26
C THR A 95 -1.66 -14.11 8.65
N VAL A 96 -0.99 -13.96 7.51
CA VAL A 96 -0.30 -15.04 6.79
C VAL A 96 0.72 -15.74 7.69
N THR A 97 0.72 -17.07 7.64
CA THR A 97 1.66 -17.93 8.37
C THR A 97 2.90 -18.24 7.53
N ALA A 98 3.98 -18.72 8.16
CA ALA A 98 5.20 -19.12 7.43
C ALA A 98 4.93 -20.20 6.37
N ASP A 99 4.09 -21.20 6.71
CA ASP A 99 3.71 -22.28 5.79
C ASP A 99 2.95 -21.72 4.56
N GLN A 100 2.03 -20.77 4.78
CA GLN A 100 1.31 -20.09 3.70
C GLN A 100 2.23 -19.23 2.84
N PHE A 101 3.10 -18.44 3.47
CA PHE A 101 4.07 -17.61 2.76
C PHE A 101 5.00 -18.45 1.88
N LEU A 102 5.49 -19.60 2.36
CA LEU A 102 6.30 -20.50 1.54
C LEU A 102 5.48 -21.08 0.39
N ALA A 103 4.21 -21.44 0.62
CA ALA A 103 3.29 -21.86 -0.43
C ALA A 103 2.99 -20.77 -1.47
N PHE A 104 3.32 -19.50 -1.23
CA PHE A 104 3.22 -18.47 -2.27
C PHE A 104 4.31 -18.60 -3.33
N ARG A 105 5.38 -19.38 -3.08
CA ARG A 105 6.59 -19.46 -3.93
C ARG A 105 7.13 -18.08 -4.28
N VAL A 106 7.40 -17.29 -3.23
CA VAL A 106 7.95 -15.94 -3.34
C VAL A 106 9.38 -15.90 -2.84
N ILE A 107 10.23 -15.17 -3.56
CA ILE A 107 11.57 -14.81 -3.10
C ILE A 107 11.69 -13.29 -2.99
N TRP A 108 12.39 -12.84 -1.96
CA TRP A 108 12.69 -11.43 -1.68
C TRP A 108 14.21 -11.24 -1.68
N PRO A 109 14.82 -10.97 -2.84
CA PRO A 109 16.25 -10.66 -2.92
C PRO A 109 16.65 -9.51 -1.98
N PRO A 110 17.97 -9.32 -1.76
CA PRO A 110 18.46 -8.16 -1.02
C PRO A 110 17.92 -6.84 -1.60
N THR A 111 17.61 -5.91 -0.70
CA THR A 111 17.16 -4.57 -1.03
C THR A 111 18.20 -3.87 -1.90
N LYS A 112 17.76 -3.32 -3.04
CA LYS A 112 18.59 -2.49 -3.91
C LYS A 112 18.50 -1.03 -3.48
N LYS A 113 19.55 -0.26 -3.76
CA LYS A 113 19.56 1.17 -3.45
C LYS A 113 18.51 1.89 -4.29
N ALA A 114 17.96 2.97 -3.74
CA ALA A 114 17.07 3.87 -4.46
C ALA A 114 17.65 4.30 -5.83
N THR A 115 18.96 4.52 -5.91
CA THR A 115 19.68 4.92 -7.14
C THR A 115 19.67 3.87 -8.25
N GLU A 116 19.41 2.60 -7.91
CA GLU A 116 19.36 1.48 -8.86
C GLU A 116 17.96 1.27 -9.45
N LEU A 117 16.93 1.96 -8.93
CA LEU A 117 15.59 1.92 -9.49
C LEU A 117 15.58 2.62 -10.86
N ASP A 118 15.14 1.91 -11.90
CA ASP A 118 14.88 2.51 -13.21
C ASP A 118 13.63 3.39 -13.14
N ILE A 119 13.67 4.54 -13.81
CA ILE A 119 12.58 5.52 -13.80
C ILE A 119 11.94 5.53 -15.19
N PRO A 120 10.70 5.04 -15.34
CA PRO A 120 9.96 5.17 -16.59
C PRO A 120 9.77 6.64 -16.94
N ASN A 121 9.82 7.01 -18.22
CA ASN A 121 9.59 8.40 -18.68
C ASN A 121 10.43 9.46 -17.95
N LYS A 122 11.64 9.13 -17.51
CA LYS A 122 12.48 9.94 -16.61
C LYS A 122 12.65 11.39 -17.03
N GLU A 123 12.95 11.64 -18.31
CA GLU A 123 13.16 12.98 -18.83
C GLU A 123 11.88 13.82 -18.73
N ARG A 124 10.73 13.23 -19.09
CA ARG A 124 9.43 13.89 -19.00
C ARG A 124 9.00 14.10 -17.54
N ALA A 125 9.21 13.12 -16.68
CA ALA A 125 8.95 13.24 -15.25
C ALA A 125 9.76 14.38 -14.62
N ARG A 126 11.05 14.49 -14.94
CA ARG A 126 11.90 15.59 -14.48
C ARG A 126 11.42 16.95 -14.99
N GLN A 127 11.03 17.03 -16.26
CA GLN A 127 10.51 18.27 -16.83
C GLN A 127 9.26 18.72 -16.05
N ILE A 128 8.31 17.82 -15.83
CA ILE A 128 7.09 18.12 -15.05
C ILE A 128 7.45 18.56 -13.64
N LEU A 129 8.38 17.86 -12.98
CA LEU A 129 8.82 18.23 -11.64
C LEU A 129 9.42 19.65 -11.59
N GLY A 130 10.11 20.08 -12.64
CA GLY A 130 10.59 21.45 -12.81
C GLY A 130 9.46 22.46 -13.09
N GLU A 131 8.39 22.04 -13.77
CA GLU A 131 7.17 22.87 -13.94
C GLU A 131 6.43 23.11 -12.61
N LEU A 132 6.69 22.30 -11.57
CA LEU A 132 6.16 22.48 -10.21
C LEU A 132 7.00 23.45 -9.35
N GLU A 133 8.04 24.05 -9.91
CA GLU A 133 8.79 25.12 -9.25
C GLU A 133 7.92 26.39 -9.05
N PRO A 134 8.15 27.16 -7.96
CA PRO A 134 9.14 26.92 -6.91
C PRO A 134 8.64 25.96 -5.82
N TYR A 135 7.41 25.44 -5.90
CA TYR A 135 6.74 24.75 -4.80
C TYR A 135 7.43 23.46 -4.37
N PHE A 136 7.76 22.57 -5.31
CA PHE A 136 8.43 21.30 -4.99
C PHE A 136 9.87 21.51 -4.49
N ASP A 137 10.58 22.49 -5.07
CA ASP A 137 11.92 22.88 -4.64
C ASP A 137 11.93 23.45 -3.22
N ASN A 138 10.95 24.28 -2.88
CA ASN A 138 10.79 24.79 -1.53
C ASN A 138 10.47 23.67 -0.54
N TYR A 139 9.63 22.71 -0.93
CA TYR A 139 9.33 21.51 -0.14
C TYR A 139 10.59 20.69 0.16
N THR A 140 11.36 20.32 -0.87
CA THR A 140 12.60 19.54 -0.69
C THR A 140 13.64 20.30 0.13
N ARG A 141 13.80 21.61 -0.10
CA ARG A 141 14.70 22.46 0.71
C ARG A 141 14.27 22.51 2.17
N HIS A 142 12.97 22.59 2.45
CA HIS A 142 12.47 22.64 3.82
C HIS A 142 12.79 21.35 4.58
N ILE A 143 12.60 20.20 3.93
CA ILE A 143 12.99 18.89 4.46
C ILE A 143 14.49 18.87 4.83
N ASP A 144 15.35 19.39 3.96
CA ASP A 144 16.80 19.35 4.15
C ASP A 144 17.34 20.33 5.21
N THR A 145 16.69 21.49 5.39
CA THR A 145 17.31 22.64 6.09
C THR A 145 16.53 23.18 7.30
N LEU A 146 15.24 22.85 7.46
CA LEU A 146 14.36 23.56 8.39
C LEU A 146 13.42 22.59 9.13
N ARG A 147 13.93 21.87 10.14
CA ARG A 147 13.09 20.99 10.97
C ARG A 147 12.36 21.68 12.13
N SER A 148 12.35 23.02 12.20
CA SER A 148 11.93 23.71 13.44
C SER A 148 11.06 24.97 13.27
N SER A 149 10.72 25.40 12.06
CA SER A 149 9.91 26.60 11.86
C SER A 149 8.87 26.40 10.76
N SER A 150 7.66 26.94 10.93
CA SER A 150 6.65 27.01 9.88
C SER A 150 7.27 27.46 8.55
N PRO A 151 6.95 26.83 7.41
CA PRO A 151 7.62 27.13 6.16
C PRO A 151 7.46 28.62 5.85
N PRO A 152 8.57 29.38 5.75
CA PRO A 152 8.50 30.82 5.49
C PRO A 152 8.07 31.13 4.04
N ILE A 153 7.78 30.11 3.23
CA ILE A 153 7.61 30.19 1.78
C ILE A 153 6.40 29.36 1.36
N GLN A 154 5.67 29.85 0.36
CA GLN A 154 4.56 29.13 -0.28
C GLN A 154 5.02 27.78 -0.82
N LEU A 155 4.45 26.69 -0.30
CA LEU A 155 4.69 25.30 -0.74
C LEU A 155 3.63 24.78 -1.72
N GLY A 156 2.60 25.59 -2.01
CA GLY A 156 1.49 25.22 -2.89
C GLY A 156 0.87 23.87 -2.48
N PRO A 157 0.73 22.91 -3.41
CA PRO A 157 0.13 21.60 -3.12
C PRO A 157 0.95 20.76 -2.11
N PHE A 158 2.23 21.10 -1.89
CA PHE A 158 3.12 20.37 -0.97
C PHE A 158 3.06 20.86 0.48
N GLN A 159 2.22 21.85 0.79
CA GLN A 159 2.04 22.33 2.16
C GLN A 159 1.45 21.26 3.08
N LEU A 160 0.44 20.54 2.60
CA LEU A 160 -0.18 19.43 3.34
C LEU A 160 0.75 18.22 3.41
N VAL A 161 1.48 17.94 2.32
CA VAL A 161 2.48 16.86 2.26
C VAL A 161 3.55 17.04 3.34
N LEU A 162 4.11 18.25 3.45
CA LEU A 162 5.10 18.53 4.50
C LEU A 162 4.48 18.35 5.90
N SER A 163 3.26 18.85 6.11
CA SER A 163 2.59 18.75 7.40
C SER A 163 2.33 17.30 7.80
N SER A 164 1.85 16.44 6.89
CA SER A 164 1.61 15.03 7.16
C SER A 164 2.91 14.27 7.41
N GLN A 165 3.96 14.58 6.64
CA GLN A 165 5.27 13.97 6.83
C GLN A 165 5.86 14.28 8.20
N GLN A 166 5.76 15.53 8.66
CA GLN A 166 6.21 15.93 10.00
C GLN A 166 5.43 15.19 11.11
N MET A 167 4.17 14.80 10.88
CA MET A 167 3.39 14.01 11.85
C MET A 167 3.90 12.57 11.99
N VAL A 168 4.42 11.99 10.91
CA VAL A 168 5.10 10.68 10.93
C VAL A 168 6.38 10.76 11.78
N GLU A 169 7.10 11.88 11.69
CA GLU A 169 8.41 12.07 12.33
C GLU A 169 8.31 12.43 13.82
N ASN A 170 7.40 13.34 14.18
CA ASN A 170 7.36 14.01 15.50
C ASN A 170 6.77 13.17 16.65
N LYS A 171 6.24 11.97 16.41
CA LYS A 171 5.53 11.18 17.45
C LYS A 171 6.39 10.06 18.05
N VAL A 172 7.56 10.41 18.60
CA VAL A 172 8.13 9.62 19.71
C VAL A 172 7.48 10.13 21.01
N PRO A 173 6.67 9.36 21.74
CA PRO A 173 6.12 9.83 23.00
C PRO A 173 7.27 10.10 23.99
N ALA A 174 7.31 11.33 24.50
CA ALA A 174 7.93 11.56 25.79
C ALA A 174 7.10 10.80 26.84
N GLU A 175 7.74 9.82 27.48
CA GLU A 175 7.29 9.17 28.73
C GLU A 175 5.93 8.44 28.70
N SER A 176 5.93 7.17 28.28
CA SER A 176 5.16 6.17 29.03
C SER A 176 6.10 5.53 30.03
N THR A 177 6.08 6.02 31.25
CA THR A 177 6.75 5.40 32.40
C THR A 177 6.27 3.95 32.52
N PRO A 178 7.14 2.92 32.49
CA PRO A 178 6.73 1.60 32.92
C PRO A 178 6.53 1.63 34.44
N PRO A 179 5.40 1.18 35.01
CA PRO A 179 5.38 0.83 36.40
C PRO A 179 6.30 -0.40 36.54
N TYR A 180 7.22 -0.34 37.49
CA TYR A 180 8.22 -1.36 37.84
C TYR A 180 9.52 -1.38 37.02
N GLY A 181 10.47 -0.59 37.52
CA GLY A 181 11.75 -1.11 38.01
C GLY A 181 12.77 -1.60 36.98
N LEU A 182 13.64 -0.69 36.53
CA LEU A 182 15.09 -0.91 36.39
C LEU A 182 15.75 0.44 36.07
N ARG A 183 16.31 1.09 37.09
CA ARG A 183 17.20 2.26 36.92
C ARG A 183 18.58 1.75 36.50
N VAL A 184 18.99 2.03 35.28
CA VAL A 184 20.41 2.00 34.90
C VAL A 184 20.86 3.44 34.63
N ARG A 185 21.74 3.93 35.50
CA ARG A 185 22.31 5.28 35.45
C ARG A 185 23.54 5.26 34.55
N TRP A 186 23.47 5.88 33.38
CA TRP A 186 24.65 6.11 32.54
C TRP A 186 25.46 7.30 33.09
N ASN A 187 26.76 7.07 33.29
CA ASN A 187 27.71 8.02 33.83
C ASN A 187 28.43 8.69 32.65
N THR A 188 28.16 9.97 32.41
CA THR A 188 28.83 10.76 31.36
C THR A 188 30.14 11.34 31.88
N LYS A 189 31.28 10.83 31.40
CA LYS A 189 32.53 11.61 31.35
C LYS A 189 33.29 11.32 30.05
N ASN A 190 33.62 12.42 29.38
CA ASN A 190 34.60 12.61 28.29
C ASN A 190 34.08 12.16 26.91
N MET A 191 34.13 12.93 25.82
CA MET A 191 35.12 13.93 25.42
C MET A 191 34.48 15.06 24.59
N ARG A 192 35.04 16.27 24.72
CA ARG A 192 35.00 17.33 23.69
C ARG A 192 36.18 17.13 22.73
N HIS A 193 36.04 17.52 21.46
CA HIS A 193 36.96 18.41 20.72
C HIS A 193 36.43 18.72 19.30
N ASP A 194 36.77 19.91 18.81
CA ASP A 194 36.21 20.67 17.69
C ASP A 194 36.81 20.40 16.27
N THR A 195 35.98 20.63 15.24
CA THR A 195 36.23 21.08 13.83
C THR A 195 37.02 20.22 12.81
N PRO A 196 36.90 20.42 11.46
CA PRO A 196 35.95 21.24 10.66
C PRO A 196 35.27 20.52 9.46
N LEU A 197 34.34 21.25 8.82
CA LEU A 197 33.68 20.96 7.53
C LEU A 197 34.66 20.52 6.42
N SER A 198 34.40 19.34 5.83
CA SER A 198 34.87 19.02 4.48
C SER A 198 33.79 18.28 3.69
N HIS A 199 33.44 18.90 2.57
CA HIS A 199 32.60 18.46 1.46
C HIS A 199 32.91 17.02 0.98
N PHE A 200 31.86 16.32 0.53
CA PHE A 200 31.83 15.02 -0.17
C PHE A 200 32.14 13.76 0.65
N SER A 201 31.13 13.18 1.32
CA SER A 201 30.99 11.70 1.47
C SER A 201 29.67 11.20 2.10
N ASP A 202 28.56 11.93 2.05
CA ASP A 202 27.32 11.53 2.77
C ASP A 202 26.45 10.47 2.07
N ILE A 203 26.83 10.02 0.86
CA ILE A 203 26.12 8.91 0.17
C ILE A 203 26.39 7.56 0.86
N THR A 204 27.48 7.44 1.64
CA THR A 204 27.92 6.17 2.24
C THR A 204 27.73 6.10 3.76
N ALA A 205 27.60 7.24 4.46
CA ALA A 205 27.47 7.25 5.91
C ALA A 205 26.14 6.63 6.41
N ALA A 206 25.04 6.80 5.66
CA ALA A 206 23.76 6.16 5.97
C ALA A 206 23.75 4.64 5.67
N ALA A 207 24.71 4.13 4.89
CA ALA A 207 24.80 2.72 4.53
C ALA A 207 25.65 1.87 5.50
N ASN A 208 26.45 2.52 6.38
CA ASN A 208 27.46 1.85 7.21
C ASN A 208 27.23 1.91 8.73
N SER A 209 26.07 2.38 9.23
CA SER A 209 25.76 2.20 10.65
C SER A 209 25.24 0.77 10.88
N GLU A 210 25.88 -0.01 11.73
CA GLU A 210 25.53 -1.42 12.00
C GLU A 210 24.20 -1.65 12.77
N ASN A 211 23.32 -0.65 12.91
CA ASN A 211 21.88 -0.80 13.23
C ASN A 211 21.21 0.59 13.34
N PRO A 212 20.70 1.20 12.25
CA PRO A 212 19.88 2.42 12.36
C PRO A 212 18.46 2.13 12.86
N HIS A 213 18.02 0.86 12.84
CA HIS A 213 16.65 0.45 13.16
C HIS A 213 16.30 0.44 14.66
N LYS A 214 17.29 0.48 15.56
CA LYS A 214 17.04 0.40 17.01
C LYS A 214 16.59 1.71 17.65
N ASP A 215 16.71 2.84 16.94
CA ASP A 215 16.53 4.16 17.54
C ASP A 215 15.18 4.82 17.19
N PHE A 216 14.33 4.18 16.37
CA PHE A 216 13.06 4.76 15.94
C PHE A 216 11.85 4.02 16.50
N ALA A 217 11.14 4.67 17.44
CA ALA A 217 9.86 4.17 17.92
C ALA A 217 8.80 4.16 16.80
N PRO A 218 7.86 3.19 16.81
CA PRO A 218 6.70 3.21 15.91
C PRO A 218 5.95 4.54 16.00
N THR A 219 5.35 4.97 14.90
CA THR A 219 4.36 6.06 14.94
C THR A 219 3.17 5.63 15.80
N LYS A 220 2.45 6.62 16.35
CA LYS A 220 1.25 6.37 17.16
C LYS A 220 0.15 5.62 16.39
N ASP A 221 0.08 5.86 15.08
CA ASP A 221 -0.97 5.33 14.21
C ASP A 221 -0.39 5.11 12.80
N GLU A 222 -0.67 3.94 12.23
CA GLU A 222 -0.32 3.54 10.87
C GLU A 222 -1.05 4.42 9.84
N GLN A 223 -2.27 4.87 10.17
CA GLN A 223 -3.07 5.72 9.30
C GLN A 223 -2.37 7.05 8.98
N ILE A 224 -1.55 7.59 9.89
CA ILE A 224 -0.76 8.81 9.65
C ILE A 224 0.29 8.57 8.55
N VAL A 225 0.89 7.39 8.53
CA VAL A 225 1.89 7.01 7.52
C VAL A 225 1.19 6.85 6.16
N ASN A 226 0.06 6.17 6.13
CA ASN A 226 -0.76 6.03 4.91
C ASN A 226 -1.21 7.39 4.36
N GLU A 227 -1.76 8.25 5.21
CA GLU A 227 -2.19 9.59 4.82
C GLU A 227 -1.04 10.42 4.25
N SER A 228 0.15 10.35 4.86
CA SER A 228 1.33 11.04 4.35
C SER A 228 1.76 10.54 2.96
N LEU A 229 1.74 9.23 2.74
CA LEU A 229 2.07 8.63 1.45
C LEU A 229 1.06 9.06 0.37
N VAL A 230 -0.23 8.91 0.67
CA VAL A 230 -1.32 9.25 -0.27
C VAL A 230 -1.33 10.74 -0.59
N MET A 231 -1.09 11.63 0.39
CA MET A 231 -1.03 13.08 0.14
C MET A 231 0.11 13.43 -0.81
N LEU A 232 1.30 12.87 -0.62
CA LEU A 232 2.44 13.07 -1.52
C LEU A 232 2.10 12.63 -2.95
N LEU A 233 1.64 11.39 -3.09
CA LEU A 233 1.35 10.79 -4.39
C LEU A 233 0.21 11.51 -5.11
N SER A 234 -0.83 11.92 -4.38
CA SER A 234 -1.95 12.72 -4.91
C SER A 234 -1.50 14.11 -5.36
N ALA A 235 -0.65 14.79 -4.58
CA ALA A 235 -0.10 16.09 -4.96
C ALA A 235 0.70 16.00 -6.25
N LEU A 236 1.49 14.95 -6.45
CA LEU A 236 2.22 14.72 -7.70
C LEU A 236 1.29 14.44 -8.87
N ALA A 237 0.32 13.52 -8.71
CA ALA A 237 -0.59 13.14 -9.79
C ALA A 237 -1.52 14.29 -10.22
N LEU A 238 -2.13 15.01 -9.27
CA LEU A 238 -3.06 16.11 -9.57
C LEU A 238 -2.40 17.31 -10.25
N ASN A 239 -1.09 17.50 -10.02
CA ASN A 239 -0.34 18.59 -10.63
C ASN A 239 0.48 18.12 -11.85
N THR A 240 0.25 16.90 -12.34
CA THR A 240 0.86 16.43 -13.57
C THR A 240 -0.16 16.41 -14.71
N PRO A 241 0.01 17.25 -15.75
CA PRO A 241 -0.89 17.25 -16.89
C PRO A 241 -0.89 15.91 -17.65
N GLY A 242 -2.08 15.43 -18.01
CA GLY A 242 -2.25 14.29 -18.91
C GLY A 242 -2.13 12.90 -18.27
N ILE A 243 -1.98 12.79 -16.95
CA ILE A 243 -2.03 11.48 -16.27
C ILE A 243 -3.48 10.96 -16.26
N PRO A 244 -3.72 9.69 -16.68
CA PRO A 244 -5.05 9.09 -16.71
C PRO A 244 -5.49 8.45 -15.38
N CYS A 245 -4.63 8.43 -14.38
CA CYS A 245 -4.83 7.74 -13.11
C CYS A 245 -4.73 8.67 -11.90
N LEU A 246 -5.28 8.24 -10.76
CA LEU A 246 -5.20 8.92 -9.47
C LEU A 246 -4.91 7.93 -8.35
N TRP A 247 -4.20 8.41 -7.33
CA TRP A 247 -3.97 7.68 -6.09
C TRP A 247 -5.18 7.83 -5.17
N ASN A 248 -5.59 6.72 -4.56
CA ASN A 248 -6.74 6.64 -3.68
C ASN A 248 -6.35 5.97 -2.36
N SER A 249 -6.91 6.46 -1.25
CA SER A 249 -6.76 5.86 0.08
C SER A 249 -7.81 4.77 0.37
N THR A 250 -8.69 4.47 -0.57
CA THR A 250 -9.66 3.39 -0.41
C THR A 250 -8.92 2.06 -0.30
N ARG A 251 -9.23 1.29 0.75
CA ARG A 251 -8.70 -0.04 0.96
C ARG A 251 -9.41 -1.04 0.05
N ILE A 252 -8.75 -1.48 -1.02
CA ILE A 252 -9.28 -2.52 -1.91
C ILE A 252 -9.01 -3.88 -1.29
N GLY A 253 -9.98 -4.78 -1.32
CA GLY A 253 -9.83 -6.18 -0.97
C GLY A 253 -9.77 -7.08 -2.19
N PHE A 254 -8.61 -7.69 -2.45
CA PHE A 254 -8.51 -8.75 -3.47
C PHE A 254 -8.93 -10.07 -2.86
N ARG A 255 -10.19 -10.47 -3.08
CA ARG A 255 -10.69 -11.79 -2.68
C ARG A 255 -10.57 -12.78 -3.83
N VAL A 256 -9.86 -13.87 -3.58
CA VAL A 256 -9.58 -14.91 -4.58
C VAL A 256 -9.83 -16.32 -4.04
N ASP A 257 -10.24 -17.20 -4.93
CA ASP A 257 -10.51 -18.60 -4.63
C ASP A 257 -9.40 -19.50 -5.17
N PHE A 258 -8.84 -20.35 -4.30
CA PHE A 258 -7.97 -21.46 -4.65
C PHE A 258 -8.77 -22.78 -4.57
N GLU A 259 -8.20 -23.89 -5.05
CA GLU A 259 -8.91 -25.18 -5.14
C GLU A 259 -9.58 -25.60 -3.81
N THR A 260 -8.90 -25.42 -2.66
CA THR A 260 -9.43 -25.84 -1.35
C THR A 260 -9.86 -24.72 -0.40
N ALA A 261 -9.51 -23.47 -0.67
CA ALA A 261 -9.75 -22.35 0.24
C ALA A 261 -9.80 -21.00 -0.49
N SER A 262 -10.34 -19.97 0.17
CA SER A 262 -10.30 -18.59 -0.34
C SER A 262 -9.40 -17.72 0.53
N MET A 263 -8.85 -16.68 -0.06
CA MET A 263 -8.01 -15.69 0.61
C MET A 263 -8.47 -14.29 0.25
N GLU A 264 -8.37 -13.37 1.20
CA GLU A 264 -8.53 -11.94 0.94
C GLU A 264 -7.33 -11.18 1.51
N ALA A 265 -6.74 -10.33 0.67
CA ALA A 265 -5.73 -9.37 1.07
C ALA A 265 -6.24 -7.96 0.79
N ARG A 266 -6.15 -7.09 1.79
CA ARG A 266 -6.60 -5.69 1.71
C ARG A 266 -5.39 -4.77 1.72
N THR A 267 -5.39 -3.77 0.85
CA THR A 267 -4.32 -2.77 0.73
C THR A 267 -4.67 -1.50 1.49
N ASP A 268 -3.68 -0.63 1.72
CA ASP A 268 -3.88 0.69 2.34
C ASP A 268 -4.26 1.79 1.35
N GLY A 269 -4.13 1.50 0.05
CA GLY A 269 -4.51 2.37 -1.05
C GLY A 269 -4.09 1.76 -2.39
N TYR A 270 -4.34 2.50 -3.47
CA TYR A 270 -4.01 2.05 -4.83
C TYR A 270 -3.94 3.21 -5.83
N LEU A 271 -3.33 2.93 -6.99
CA LEU A 271 -3.39 3.76 -8.19
C LEU A 271 -4.41 3.15 -9.15
N GLY A 272 -5.44 3.92 -9.51
CA GLY A 272 -6.48 3.48 -10.46
C GLY A 272 -6.82 4.54 -11.49
N LEU A 273 -7.66 4.19 -12.47
CA LEU A 273 -8.11 5.15 -13.48
C LEU A 273 -8.87 6.32 -12.85
N ARG A 274 -8.65 7.51 -13.41
CA ARG A 274 -9.36 8.71 -13.02
C ARG A 274 -10.85 8.55 -13.36
N GLY A 275 -11.70 8.59 -12.34
CA GLY A 275 -13.15 8.41 -12.50
C GLY A 275 -13.61 6.96 -12.70
N GLY A 276 -12.70 5.98 -12.56
CA GLY A 276 -13.04 4.56 -12.56
C GLY A 276 -13.66 4.10 -11.24
N SER A 277 -14.37 2.96 -11.28
CA SER A 277 -14.80 2.24 -10.08
C SER A 277 -13.57 1.65 -9.36
N ASN A 278 -13.70 1.41 -8.05
CA ASN A 278 -12.54 1.24 -7.18
C ASN A 278 -11.71 -0.02 -7.47
N GLU A 279 -12.21 -1.02 -8.19
CA GLU A 279 -11.57 -2.35 -8.24
C GLU A 279 -11.23 -2.83 -9.66
N GLU A 280 -11.88 -2.28 -10.69
CA GLU A 280 -11.76 -2.83 -12.05
C GLU A 280 -10.36 -2.66 -12.64
N GLU A 281 -9.64 -1.59 -12.28
CA GLU A 281 -8.36 -1.25 -12.92
C GLU A 281 -7.36 -0.66 -11.94
N THR A 282 -6.72 -1.54 -11.16
CA THR A 282 -5.59 -1.20 -10.30
C THR A 282 -4.28 -1.29 -11.09
N PHE A 283 -3.39 -0.29 -10.96
CA PHE A 283 -2.06 -0.23 -11.60
C PHE A 283 -0.90 -0.34 -10.61
N ALA A 284 -1.14 0.01 -9.36
CA ALA A 284 -0.21 -0.12 -8.25
C ALA A 284 -0.98 -0.15 -6.93
N ILE A 285 -0.41 -0.75 -5.90
CA ILE A 285 -1.00 -0.80 -4.55
C ILE A 285 -0.10 -0.11 -3.53
N LEU A 286 -0.70 0.36 -2.44
CA LEU A 286 -0.02 1.00 -1.32
C LEU A 286 -0.10 0.13 -0.07
N GLU A 287 0.98 0.14 0.69
CA GLU A 287 1.05 -0.47 2.03
C GLU A 287 1.76 0.50 2.99
N ALA A 288 1.21 0.72 4.17
CA ALA A 288 1.81 1.61 5.15
C ALA A 288 2.04 0.88 6.46
N LYS A 289 3.19 1.12 7.10
CA LYS A 289 3.50 0.59 8.44
C LYS A 289 3.96 1.70 9.36
N SER A 290 3.48 1.65 10.60
CA SER A 290 3.88 2.59 11.66
C SER A 290 5.36 2.46 12.08
N ARG A 291 6.00 1.33 11.76
CA ARG A 291 7.38 1.01 12.13
C ARG A 291 8.27 0.89 10.90
N VAL A 292 9.58 1.01 11.11
CA VAL A 292 10.58 0.70 10.10
C VAL A 292 10.65 -0.81 9.88
N ARG A 293 10.69 -1.30 8.62
CA ARG A 293 10.90 -2.74 8.34
C ARG A 293 12.25 -3.24 8.81
N THR A 294 12.29 -4.51 9.21
CA THR A 294 13.50 -5.28 9.38
C THR A 294 13.32 -6.70 8.85
N ARG A 295 14.40 -7.31 8.37
CA ARG A 295 14.39 -8.71 7.87
C ARG A 295 14.62 -9.75 8.96
N LYS A 296 14.65 -9.35 10.23
CA LYS A 296 14.84 -10.26 11.37
C LYS A 296 13.61 -11.17 11.54
N ALA A 297 13.86 -12.38 12.02
CA ALA A 297 12.91 -13.49 12.13
C ALA A 297 11.58 -13.14 12.83
N ASP A 298 11.61 -12.19 13.77
CA ASP A 298 10.46 -11.76 14.56
C ASP A 298 9.55 -10.74 13.83
N GLU A 299 9.96 -10.21 12.68
CA GLU A 299 9.25 -9.12 11.99
C GLU A 299 8.92 -9.42 10.51
N HIS A 300 8.98 -10.70 10.11
CA HIS A 300 8.67 -11.16 8.75
C HIS A 300 7.24 -10.87 8.27
N SER A 301 6.32 -10.56 9.19
CA SER A 301 4.91 -10.28 8.90
C SER A 301 4.67 -9.26 7.80
N ILE A 302 5.51 -8.22 7.67
CA ILE A 302 5.39 -7.21 6.61
C ILE A 302 5.57 -7.86 5.23
N TYR A 303 6.67 -8.62 5.04
CA TYR A 303 6.94 -9.31 3.78
C TYR A 303 5.88 -10.36 3.46
N PHE A 304 5.33 -11.03 4.47
CA PHE A 304 4.26 -12.01 4.27
C PHE A 304 2.98 -11.35 3.78
N GLN A 305 2.62 -10.23 4.39
CA GLN A 305 1.44 -9.45 4.00
C GLN A 305 1.61 -8.85 2.59
N GLU A 306 2.71 -8.16 2.31
CA GLU A 306 2.97 -7.57 0.98
C GLU A 306 2.98 -8.65 -0.13
N SER A 307 3.52 -9.84 0.17
CA SER A 307 3.49 -10.97 -0.78
C SER A 307 2.06 -11.46 -1.02
N ALA A 308 1.24 -11.54 0.03
CA ALA A 308 -0.15 -11.95 -0.07
C ALA A 308 -1.00 -11.00 -0.92
N GLU A 309 -0.81 -9.70 -0.74
CA GLU A 309 -1.52 -8.67 -1.50
C GLU A 309 -1.23 -8.81 -2.99
N LEU A 310 0.03 -9.03 -3.37
CA LEU A 310 0.41 -9.20 -4.76
C LEU A 310 -0.04 -10.55 -5.33
N VAL A 311 0.04 -11.64 -4.56
CA VAL A 311 -0.52 -12.94 -4.97
C VAL A 311 -2.02 -12.83 -5.24
N CYS A 312 -2.77 -12.21 -4.32
CA CYS A 312 -4.22 -12.04 -4.47
C CYS A 312 -4.54 -11.11 -5.65
N TRP A 313 -3.80 -10.02 -5.82
CA TRP A 313 -3.99 -9.12 -6.96
C TRP A 313 -3.70 -9.81 -8.31
N ILE A 314 -2.60 -10.54 -8.43
CA ILE A 314 -2.27 -11.28 -9.66
C ILE A 314 -3.39 -12.26 -10.01
N LYS A 315 -3.85 -13.04 -9.03
CA LYS A 315 -4.92 -14.02 -9.24
C LYS A 315 -6.28 -13.37 -9.52
N HIS A 316 -6.58 -12.24 -8.90
CA HIS A 316 -7.77 -11.45 -9.17
C HIS A 316 -7.82 -10.98 -10.64
N ASP A 317 -6.71 -10.43 -11.15
CA ASP A 317 -6.62 -9.95 -12.53
C ASP A 317 -6.84 -11.07 -13.57
N GLN A 318 -6.49 -12.31 -13.24
CA GLN A 318 -6.77 -13.47 -14.12
C GLN A 318 -8.26 -13.80 -14.18
N LYS A 319 -8.98 -13.60 -13.08
CA LYS A 319 -10.42 -13.87 -12.99
C LYS A 319 -11.24 -12.80 -13.69
N GLU A 320 -10.93 -11.53 -13.41
CA GLU A 320 -11.76 -10.41 -13.87
C GLU A 320 -11.40 -9.93 -15.29
N SER A 321 -10.25 -10.38 -15.84
CA SER A 321 -9.71 -9.96 -17.14
C SER A 321 -9.49 -8.44 -17.24
N ARG A 322 -8.21 -8.02 -17.26
CA ARG A 322 -7.86 -6.61 -17.37
C ARG A 322 -8.33 -5.99 -18.69
N LYS A 323 -8.89 -4.78 -18.62
CA LYS A 323 -9.22 -3.94 -19.78
C LYS A 323 -8.03 -3.08 -20.20
N TYR A 324 -7.13 -2.74 -19.29
CA TYR A 324 -5.96 -1.88 -19.57
C TYR A 324 -4.65 -2.60 -19.28
N GLY A 325 -3.65 -2.28 -20.12
CA GLY A 325 -2.29 -2.74 -19.93
C GLY A 325 -1.67 -2.16 -18.66
N LEU A 326 -0.81 -2.93 -18.01
CA LEU A 326 0.05 -2.40 -16.97
C LEU A 326 1.28 -1.75 -17.60
N PRO A 327 1.84 -0.69 -16.98
CA PRO A 327 3.08 -0.11 -17.44
C PRO A 327 4.17 -1.16 -17.62
N ALA A 328 4.74 -1.22 -18.83
CA ALA A 328 5.88 -2.08 -19.10
C ALA A 328 7.11 -1.59 -18.31
N LEU A 329 7.39 -2.23 -17.19
CA LEU A 329 8.69 -2.11 -16.53
C LEU A 329 9.69 -2.92 -17.36
N LYS A 330 10.92 -2.42 -17.53
CA LYS A 330 11.98 -3.06 -18.34
C LYS A 330 12.55 -4.32 -17.68
N THR A 331 11.67 -5.26 -17.36
CA THR A 331 11.98 -6.52 -16.69
C THR A 331 12.03 -7.68 -17.68
N GLY A 332 11.23 -7.61 -18.76
CA GLY A 332 11.01 -8.74 -19.68
C GLY A 332 10.03 -9.79 -19.12
N TYR A 333 9.34 -9.47 -18.03
CA TYR A 333 8.42 -10.35 -17.31
C TYR A 333 7.11 -9.61 -16.97
N HIS A 334 6.07 -10.35 -16.58
CA HIS A 334 4.91 -9.73 -15.95
C HIS A 334 5.35 -9.03 -14.68
N SER A 335 4.73 -7.88 -14.41
CA SER A 335 5.14 -7.00 -13.32
C SER A 335 3.93 -6.50 -12.52
N ARG A 336 4.10 -6.33 -11.21
CA ARG A 336 3.17 -5.59 -10.34
C ARG A 336 3.95 -4.63 -9.45
N LEU A 337 3.40 -3.45 -9.20
CA LEU A 337 4.02 -2.41 -8.38
C LEU A 337 3.31 -2.32 -7.03
N LEU A 338 4.10 -2.41 -5.96
CA LEU A 338 3.71 -2.04 -4.61
C LEU A 338 4.61 -0.89 -4.16
N ILE A 339 4.02 0.19 -3.62
CA ILE A 339 4.75 1.25 -2.93
C ILE A 339 4.45 1.12 -1.45
N ALA A 340 5.48 0.88 -0.65
CA ALA A 340 5.34 0.78 0.78
C ALA A 340 5.89 2.04 1.47
N GLN A 341 5.29 2.47 2.57
CA GLN A 341 5.91 3.43 3.47
C GLN A 341 5.93 2.89 4.90
N ASP A 342 7.15 2.75 5.40
CA ASP A 342 7.43 2.24 6.73
C ASP A 342 8.01 3.38 7.56
N ARG A 343 7.13 4.00 8.36
CA ARG A 343 7.45 5.24 9.06
C ARG A 343 7.95 6.29 8.06
N HIS A 344 9.24 6.64 8.12
CA HIS A 344 9.87 7.71 7.33
C HIS A 344 10.65 7.17 6.12
N GLU A 345 10.44 5.90 5.78
CA GLU A 345 11.15 5.20 4.71
C GLU A 345 10.14 4.69 3.68
N ILE A 346 10.21 5.20 2.46
CA ILE A 346 9.41 4.70 1.34
C ILE A 346 10.21 3.64 0.59
N TYR A 347 9.55 2.58 0.15
CA TYR A 347 10.10 1.50 -0.65
C TYR A 347 9.28 1.30 -1.91
N VAL A 348 9.96 1.04 -3.01
CA VAL A 348 9.33 0.61 -4.27
C VAL A 348 9.61 -0.88 -4.42
N VAL A 349 8.55 -1.68 -4.49
CA VAL A 349 8.63 -3.13 -4.64
C VAL A 349 8.07 -3.51 -6.00
N ILE A 350 8.93 -4.10 -6.84
CA ILE A 350 8.54 -4.62 -8.15
C ILE A 350 8.49 -6.13 -8.06
N ALA A 351 7.28 -6.67 -8.18
CA ALA A 351 7.05 -8.10 -8.26
C ALA A 351 7.16 -8.55 -9.72
N THR A 352 8.08 -9.46 -10.03
CA THR A 352 8.25 -10.03 -11.37
C THR A 352 7.97 -11.52 -11.39
N TYR A 353 7.28 -11.98 -12.45
CA TYR A 353 6.87 -13.37 -12.62
C TYR A 353 6.56 -13.66 -14.10
N ASP A 354 6.47 -14.95 -14.46
CA ASP A 354 6.15 -15.41 -15.81
C ASP A 354 4.81 -16.17 -15.84
N ASP A 355 4.42 -16.65 -17.01
CA ASP A 355 3.18 -17.41 -17.20
C ASP A 355 3.14 -18.69 -16.36
N THR A 356 4.31 -19.28 -16.03
CA THR A 356 4.34 -20.47 -15.17
C THR A 356 3.88 -20.15 -13.76
N TYR A 357 4.11 -18.93 -13.27
CA TYR A 357 3.59 -18.50 -11.97
C TYR A 357 2.08 -18.32 -11.98
N ILE A 358 1.53 -17.84 -13.09
CA ILE A 358 0.06 -17.75 -13.27
C ILE A 358 -0.57 -19.15 -13.24
N GLN A 359 0.00 -20.08 -14.00
CA GLN A 359 -0.39 -21.50 -14.02
C GLN A 359 -0.34 -22.10 -12.61
N TYR A 360 0.72 -21.83 -11.85
CA TYR A 360 0.87 -22.28 -10.46
C TYR A 360 -0.27 -21.80 -9.57
N LEU A 361 -0.59 -20.50 -9.62
CA LEU A 361 -1.69 -19.92 -8.84
C LEU A 361 -3.04 -20.51 -9.22
N ASN A 362 -3.20 -21.01 -10.45
CA ASN A 362 -4.40 -21.69 -10.93
C ASN A 362 -4.44 -23.20 -10.65
N GLY A 363 -3.43 -23.75 -9.97
CA GLY A 363 -3.39 -25.14 -9.54
C GLY A 363 -2.85 -26.10 -10.59
N GLU A 364 -2.28 -25.58 -11.67
CA GLU A 364 -1.65 -26.39 -12.71
C GLU A 364 -0.29 -26.93 -12.25
N GLU A 365 0.13 -28.04 -12.88
CA GLU A 365 1.47 -28.58 -12.67
C GLU A 365 2.51 -27.69 -13.37
N VAL A 366 3.49 -27.23 -12.58
CA VAL A 366 4.52 -26.30 -13.05
C VAL A 366 5.91 -26.78 -12.63
N PRO A 367 6.97 -26.33 -13.32
CA PRO A 367 8.34 -26.58 -12.87
C PRO A 367 8.57 -26.15 -11.42
N SER A 368 9.45 -26.86 -10.71
CA SER A 368 9.89 -26.47 -9.36
C SER A 368 10.64 -25.13 -9.34
N SER A 369 11.09 -24.64 -10.50
CA SER A 369 11.73 -23.35 -10.68
C SER A 369 10.76 -22.16 -10.76
N CYS A 370 9.45 -22.39 -10.73
CA CYS A 370 8.40 -21.38 -10.80
C CYS A 370 8.32 -20.55 -9.50
N PHE A 371 8.58 -19.24 -9.58
CA PHE A 371 8.57 -18.30 -8.45
C PHE A 371 8.18 -16.89 -8.89
N MET A 372 7.59 -16.12 -7.99
CA MET A 372 7.54 -14.67 -8.08
C MET A 372 8.73 -14.05 -7.32
N THR A 373 9.36 -13.04 -7.92
CA THR A 373 10.46 -12.29 -7.30
C THR A 373 10.01 -10.92 -6.86
N MET A 374 10.17 -10.61 -5.59
CA MET A 374 9.82 -9.33 -4.97
C MET A 374 11.08 -8.47 -4.80
N GLN A 375 11.42 -7.68 -5.81
CA GLN A 375 12.59 -6.79 -5.75
C GLN A 375 12.23 -5.46 -5.10
N GLU A 376 12.77 -5.24 -3.91
CA GLU A 376 12.65 -3.98 -3.16
C GLU A 376 13.76 -2.98 -3.55
N TYR A 377 13.39 -1.71 -3.68
CA TYR A 377 14.27 -0.56 -3.90
C TYR A 377 14.02 0.50 -2.83
N GLY A 378 15.08 0.94 -2.15
CA GLY A 378 14.97 1.95 -1.11
C GLY A 378 16.10 1.91 -0.08
N PRO A 379 15.89 2.50 1.11
CA PRO A 379 14.76 3.38 1.41
C PRO A 379 14.88 4.72 0.66
N PHE A 380 13.76 5.25 0.19
CA PHE A 380 13.60 6.67 -0.11
C PHE A 380 13.20 7.35 1.19
N ASN A 381 14.20 7.82 1.94
CA ASN A 381 13.96 8.41 3.24
C ASN A 381 13.33 9.80 3.08
N THR A 382 12.15 9.99 3.68
CA THR A 382 11.31 11.19 3.54
C THR A 382 11.98 12.45 4.05
N MET A 383 12.99 12.28 4.87
CA MET A 383 13.74 13.33 5.53
C MET A 383 14.88 13.92 4.69
N PHE A 384 15.00 13.51 3.42
CA PHE A 384 16.02 14.01 2.50
C PHE A 384 15.39 14.42 1.17
N GLY A 385 15.56 15.69 0.81
CA GLY A 385 14.99 16.29 -0.40
C GLY A 385 15.42 15.56 -1.68
N ASN A 386 16.67 15.09 -1.75
CA ASN A 386 17.17 14.30 -2.89
C ASN A 386 16.44 12.94 -3.05
N ASN A 387 16.12 12.27 -1.94
CA ASN A 387 15.33 11.04 -1.99
C ASN A 387 13.91 11.33 -2.47
N MET A 388 13.30 12.39 -1.95
CA MET A 388 11.94 12.77 -2.33
C MET A 388 11.84 13.23 -3.78
N ARG A 389 12.86 13.94 -4.29
CA ARG A 389 12.95 14.26 -5.72
C ARG A 389 13.01 13.00 -6.58
N ARG A 390 13.88 12.05 -6.22
CA ARG A 390 14.02 10.81 -6.99
C ARG A 390 12.75 9.96 -6.95
N PHE A 391 12.12 9.84 -5.79
CA PHE A 391 10.87 9.12 -5.64
C PHE A 391 9.74 9.79 -6.45
N ALA A 392 9.68 11.13 -6.44
CA ALA A 392 8.71 11.88 -7.22
C ALA A 392 8.92 11.71 -8.73
N GLU A 393 10.17 11.72 -9.22
CA GLU A 393 10.50 11.38 -10.62
C GLU A 393 9.97 9.98 -10.97
N PHE A 394 10.14 8.98 -10.09
CA PHE A 394 9.60 7.63 -10.29
C PHE A 394 8.06 7.61 -10.32
N ALA A 395 7.40 8.19 -9.32
CA ALA A 395 5.94 8.15 -9.20
C ALA A 395 5.24 8.82 -10.39
N ILE A 396 5.74 9.98 -10.84
CA ILE A 396 5.25 10.66 -12.05
C ILE A 396 5.55 9.81 -13.28
N GLY A 397 6.80 9.35 -13.41
CA GLY A 397 7.25 8.56 -14.55
C GLY A 397 6.46 7.29 -14.78
N PHE A 398 6.17 6.55 -13.70
CA PHE A 398 5.31 5.38 -13.70
C PHE A 398 3.86 5.72 -14.08
N SER A 399 3.31 6.79 -13.51
CA SER A 399 1.93 7.22 -13.81
C SER A 399 1.77 7.66 -15.27
N LEU A 400 2.79 8.26 -15.88
CA LEU A 400 2.83 8.60 -17.31
C LEU A 400 2.96 7.37 -18.21
N ALA A 401 3.46 6.25 -17.69
CA ALA A 401 3.62 5.01 -18.45
C ALA A 401 2.33 4.18 -18.52
N ILE A 402 1.26 4.62 -17.84
CA ILE A 402 -0.06 3.97 -17.92
C ILE A 402 -0.72 4.39 -19.22
N GLU A 403 -0.99 3.40 -20.07
CA GLU A 403 -1.79 3.58 -21.29
C GLU A 403 -3.27 3.64 -20.93
N ALA A 404 -3.92 4.73 -21.30
CA ALA A 404 -5.35 4.96 -21.06
C ALA A 404 -6.24 4.37 -22.17
N ASP A 405 -5.64 3.71 -23.16
CA ASP A 405 -6.34 3.04 -24.23
C ASP A 405 -6.63 1.58 -23.81
N PRO A 406 -7.87 1.09 -23.98
CA PRO A 406 -8.19 -0.30 -23.69
C PRO A 406 -7.36 -1.26 -24.55
N LEU A 407 -6.99 -2.41 -23.98
CA LEU A 407 -6.38 -3.50 -24.71
C LEU A 407 -7.30 -3.98 -25.85
N PRO A 408 -6.75 -4.36 -27.01
CA PRO A 408 -7.53 -4.95 -28.08
C PRO A 408 -8.31 -6.17 -27.56
N GLN A 409 -9.63 -6.14 -27.69
CA GLN A 409 -10.46 -7.30 -27.36
C GLN A 409 -10.21 -8.37 -28.43
N GLU A 410 -9.75 -9.56 -28.02
CA GLU A 410 -9.68 -10.72 -28.91
C GLU A 410 -11.09 -11.00 -29.48
N PRO A 411 -11.24 -11.18 -30.80
CA PRO A 411 -12.54 -11.49 -31.38
C PRO A 411 -13.08 -12.78 -30.76
N ILE A 412 -14.31 -12.71 -30.26
CA ILE A 412 -15.03 -13.85 -29.68
C ILE A 412 -14.96 -15.01 -30.66
N ARG A 413 -14.17 -16.05 -30.33
CA ARG A 413 -14.23 -17.33 -31.03
C ARG A 413 -15.57 -17.95 -30.70
N THR A 414 -16.58 -17.71 -31.54
CA THR A 414 -17.82 -18.47 -31.50
C THR A 414 -17.47 -19.93 -31.80
N SER A 415 -17.44 -20.74 -30.76
CA SER A 415 -17.39 -22.20 -30.87
C SER A 415 -18.70 -22.68 -31.51
N GLY A 416 -18.59 -23.11 -32.77
CA GLY A 416 -19.40 -24.13 -33.42
C GLY A 416 -20.93 -24.06 -33.32
N ARG A 417 -21.57 -23.74 -34.44
CA ARG A 417 -22.78 -24.47 -34.84
C ARG A 417 -22.43 -25.26 -36.10
N LEU A 418 -22.19 -26.56 -35.91
CA LEU A 418 -22.38 -27.53 -36.99
C LEU A 418 -23.86 -27.49 -37.34
N GLU A 419 -24.20 -26.85 -38.44
CA GLU A 419 -25.50 -27.05 -39.08
C GLU A 419 -25.50 -28.46 -39.65
N SER A 420 -26.33 -29.31 -39.06
CA SER A 420 -26.67 -30.61 -39.62
C SER A 420 -27.66 -30.39 -40.74
N ASP A 421 -27.19 -30.53 -41.98
CA ASP A 421 -28.04 -30.68 -43.16
C ASP A 421 -28.78 -32.01 -43.06
N HIS A 422 -30.05 -31.95 -42.68
CA HIS A 422 -31.05 -32.97 -42.99
C HIS A 422 -32.01 -32.34 -44.00
N GLU A 423 -31.69 -32.44 -45.29
CA GLU A 423 -32.67 -32.35 -46.36
C GLU A 423 -33.21 -33.75 -46.63
N SER A 424 -34.50 -33.89 -46.35
CA SER A 424 -35.38 -34.92 -46.89
C SER A 424 -35.89 -34.46 -48.26
N GLU A 425 -35.53 -35.19 -49.32
CA GLU A 425 -36.41 -35.63 -50.42
C GLU A 425 -35.76 -36.76 -51.23
#